data_AF-A0A849S2S2-F1
#
_entry.id   AF-A0A849S2S2-F1
#
_cell.length_a   1.000
_cell.length_b   1.000
_cell.length_c   1.000
_cell.angle_alpha   90.00
_cell.angle_beta   90.00
_cell.angle_gamma   90.00
#
_symmetry.space_group_name_H-M   'P 1'
#
loop_
_entity.id
_entity.type
_entity.pdbx_description
1 polymer ?
#
loop_
_entity_poly.entity_id
_entity_poly.type
_entity_poly.pdbx_seq_one_letter_code
_entity_poly.pdbx_strand_id
1 'polypeptide(L)'
;MTAIISGAVASAKPTTEKVITDLYGGLKALIQSKYNDVQLAAVEKKPDSPAQKAALQEILQDANADKDTELLQQAQALLKAISEQPPQVAQAMGINIDHVQAANARLQEIIVSGEQAVGVQVKNSEFSGDIDISKVKVDAGKKPNP
;
A
#
# COMPACT_ATOMS: atom_id res chain seq x y z
N MET A 1 11.69 -6.95 8.90
CA MET A 1 11.61 -7.10 7.43
C MET A 1 10.49 -6.28 6.79
N THR A 2 9.23 -6.46 7.20
CA THR A 2 8.07 -5.78 6.60
C THR A 2 8.22 -4.27 6.48
N ALA A 3 8.65 -3.59 7.56
CA ALA A 3 8.86 -2.14 7.56
C ALA A 3 9.85 -1.64 6.50
N ILE A 4 10.92 -2.40 6.22
CA ILE A 4 11.94 -2.01 5.24
C ILE A 4 11.35 -2.09 3.83
N ILE A 5 10.67 -3.20 3.50
CA ILE A 5 10.08 -3.40 2.17
C ILE A 5 8.94 -2.39 1.96
N SER A 6 8.01 -2.29 2.91
CA SER A 6 6.89 -1.36 2.84
C SER A 6 7.37 0.09 2.80
N GLY A 7 8.40 0.44 3.57
CA GLY A 7 9.03 1.76 3.56
C GLY A 7 9.71 2.09 2.25
N ALA A 8 10.48 1.17 1.67
CA ALA A 8 11.11 1.35 0.36
C ALA A 8 10.06 1.55 -0.74
N VAL A 9 9.01 0.72 -0.73
CA VAL A 9 7.91 0.82 -1.71
C VAL A 9 7.10 2.10 -1.52
N ALA A 10 6.77 2.46 -0.28
CA ALA A 10 6.03 3.68 0.02
C ALA A 10 6.86 4.91 -0.36
N SER A 11 8.08 5.05 0.16
CA SER A 11 8.97 6.20 -0.11
C SER A 11 9.29 6.42 -1.59
N ALA A 12 9.26 5.38 -2.43
CA ALA A 12 9.44 5.50 -3.88
C ALA A 12 8.25 6.11 -4.64
N LYS A 13 7.06 6.22 -4.02
CA LYS A 13 5.89 6.80 -4.70
C LYS A 13 5.97 8.35 -4.69
N PRO A 14 5.56 9.01 -5.78
CA PRO A 14 5.60 10.48 -5.86
C PRO A 14 4.61 11.17 -4.90
N THR A 15 3.58 10.45 -4.44
CA THR A 15 2.52 10.93 -3.54
C THR A 15 2.78 10.55 -2.08
N THR A 16 4.02 10.22 -1.73
CA THR A 16 4.35 9.83 -0.37
C THR A 16 4.52 11.03 0.53
N GLU A 17 3.90 10.94 1.70
CA GLU A 17 4.00 11.97 2.71
C GLU A 17 5.45 12.07 3.21
N LYS A 18 5.90 13.31 3.42
CA LYS A 18 7.27 13.58 3.87
C LYS A 18 7.64 12.80 5.13
N VAL A 19 6.69 12.62 6.05
CA VAL A 19 6.89 11.86 7.30
C VAL A 19 7.34 10.41 7.04
N ILE A 20 6.87 9.76 5.97
CA ILE A 20 7.25 8.38 5.63
C ILE A 20 8.65 8.33 5.04
N THR A 21 8.97 9.30 4.17
CA THR A 21 10.33 9.44 3.64
C THR A 21 11.34 9.69 4.76
N ASP A 22 10.98 10.56 5.71
CA ASP A 22 11.83 10.88 6.87
C ASP A 22 11.99 9.66 7.80
N LEU A 23 10.89 8.95 8.12
CA LEU A 23 10.93 7.73 8.94
C LEU A 23 11.70 6.59 8.27
N TYR A 24 11.53 6.40 6.95
CA TYR A 24 12.29 5.39 6.21
C TYR A 24 13.78 5.74 6.13
N GLY A 25 14.10 7.02 5.90
CA GLY A 25 15.47 7.53 5.93
C GLY A 25 16.14 7.32 7.30
N GLY A 26 15.42 7.60 8.38
CA GLY A 26 15.87 7.34 9.75
C GLY A 26 16.14 5.87 10.01
N LEU A 27 15.21 4.99 9.62
CA LEU A 27 15.36 3.53 9.75
C LEU A 27 16.58 3.02 8.97
N LYS A 28 16.77 3.52 7.74
CA LYS A 28 17.93 3.18 6.92
C LYS A 28 19.25 3.63 7.56
N ALA A 29 19.31 4.85 8.07
CA ALA A 29 20.50 5.38 8.74
C ALA A 29 20.83 4.58 10.01
N LEU A 30 19.81 4.20 10.80
CA LEU A 30 19.97 3.37 11.98
C LEU A 30 20.53 1.99 11.62
N ILE A 31 19.97 1.36 10.59
CA ILE A 31 20.44 0.04 10.11
C ILE A 31 21.88 0.13 9.64
N GLN A 32 22.23 1.13 8.83
CA GLN A 32 23.58 1.30 8.31
C GLN A 32 24.58 1.62 9.44
N SER A 33 24.17 2.38 10.46
CA SER A 33 25.04 2.73 11.58
C SER A 33 25.33 1.55 12.51
N LYS A 34 24.33 0.68 12.75
CA LYS A 34 24.47 -0.45 13.68
C LYS A 34 24.88 -1.75 13.01
N TYR A 35 24.52 -1.93 11.75
CA TYR A 35 24.69 -3.17 10.99
C TYR A 35 25.36 -2.84 9.64
N ASN A 36 26.64 -2.50 9.69
CA ASN A 36 27.41 -2.06 8.51
C ASN A 36 27.39 -3.06 7.33
N ASP A 37 27.20 -4.35 7.62
CA ASP A 37 27.12 -5.42 6.61
C ASP A 37 25.76 -5.50 5.90
N VAL A 38 24.74 -4.79 6.41
CA VAL A 38 23.39 -4.81 5.86
C VAL A 38 23.27 -3.85 4.68
N GLN A 39 23.15 -4.42 3.48
CA GLN A 39 22.93 -3.66 2.25
C GLN A 39 21.45 -3.64 1.86
N LEU A 40 20.79 -2.51 2.12
CA LEU A 40 19.37 -2.30 1.80
C LEU A 40 19.11 -2.03 0.30
N ALA A 41 20.13 -1.56 -0.43
CA ALA A 41 19.99 -1.13 -1.82
C ALA A 41 19.46 -2.21 -2.78
N ALA A 42 19.76 -3.48 -2.51
CA ALA A 42 19.32 -4.58 -3.36
C ALA A 42 17.81 -4.85 -3.22
N VAL A 43 17.28 -4.76 -2.00
CA VAL A 43 15.84 -4.87 -1.72
C VAL A 43 15.10 -3.59 -2.12
N GLU A 44 15.71 -2.41 -1.99
CA GLU A 44 15.13 -1.15 -2.47
C GLU A 44 14.94 -1.15 -4.00
N LYS A 45 15.92 -1.68 -4.76
CA LYS A 45 15.84 -1.76 -6.22
C LYS A 45 14.87 -2.83 -6.71
N LYS A 46 14.74 -3.94 -5.99
CA LYS A 46 13.89 -5.08 -6.35
C LYS A 46 13.09 -5.56 -5.12
N PRO A 47 12.11 -4.77 -4.66
CA PRO A 47 11.36 -5.07 -3.44
C PRO A 47 10.49 -6.31 -3.55
N ASP A 48 10.28 -6.85 -4.74
CA ASP A 48 9.52 -8.08 -4.97
C ASP A 48 10.38 -9.33 -5.14
N SER A 49 11.71 -9.19 -5.19
CA SER A 49 12.61 -10.34 -5.39
C SER A 49 12.69 -11.23 -4.14
N PRO A 50 12.26 -12.51 -4.22
CA PRO A 50 12.33 -13.42 -3.08
C PRO A 50 13.77 -13.66 -2.61
N ALA A 51 14.72 -13.76 -3.54
CA ALA A 51 16.13 -13.96 -3.25
C ALA A 51 16.73 -12.79 -2.45
N GLN A 52 16.40 -11.55 -2.80
CA GLN A 52 16.90 -10.37 -2.09
C GLN A 52 16.28 -10.24 -0.69
N LYS A 53 14.99 -10.60 -0.54
CA LYS A 53 14.33 -10.64 0.77
C LYS A 53 14.95 -11.68 1.69
N ALA A 54 15.19 -12.89 1.17
CA ALA A 54 15.77 -13.99 1.93
C ALA A 54 17.20 -13.65 2.41
N ALA A 55 18.05 -13.14 1.51
CA ALA A 55 19.41 -12.72 1.86
C ALA A 55 19.41 -11.61 2.93
N LEU A 56 18.57 -10.59 2.78
CA LEU A 56 18.47 -9.52 3.79
C LEU A 56 17.95 -10.06 5.13
N GLN A 57 17.03 -11.02 5.11
CA GLN A 57 16.48 -11.62 6.33
C GLN A 57 17.56 -12.36 7.10
N GLU A 58 18.33 -13.18 6.41
CA GLU A 58 19.45 -13.95 6.97
C GLU A 58 20.47 -13.01 7.63
N ILE A 59 20.93 -11.99 6.92
CA ILE A 59 21.90 -11.01 7.45
C ILE A 59 21.36 -10.29 8.69
N LEU A 60 20.09 -9.89 8.68
CA LEU A 60 19.47 -9.22 9.84
C LEU A 60 19.30 -10.16 11.04
N GLN A 61 19.03 -11.45 10.80
CA GLN A 61 18.94 -12.46 11.85
C GLN A 61 20.31 -12.77 12.47
N ASP A 62 21.34 -12.92 11.64
CA ASP A 62 22.72 -13.13 12.11
C ASP A 62 23.20 -11.93 12.94
N ALA A 63 22.79 -10.73 12.56
CA ALA A 63 23.06 -9.49 13.29
C ALA A 63 22.19 -9.31 14.56
N ASN A 64 21.29 -10.24 14.88
CA ASN A 64 20.29 -10.14 15.97
C ASN A 64 19.48 -8.83 15.93
N ALA A 65 19.25 -8.28 14.73
CA ALA A 65 18.52 -7.04 14.54
C ALA A 65 17.05 -7.14 14.95
N ASP A 66 16.51 -8.36 14.96
CA ASP A 66 15.18 -8.70 15.46
C ASP A 66 15.01 -8.51 16.97
N LYS A 67 16.10 -8.34 17.73
CA LYS A 67 16.09 -8.09 19.18
C LYS A 67 16.41 -6.65 19.55
N ASP A 68 16.81 -5.82 18.58
CA ASP A 68 17.09 -4.40 18.84
C ASP A 68 15.78 -3.63 19.00
N THR A 69 15.52 -3.21 20.24
CA THR A 69 14.27 -2.51 20.59
C THR A 69 14.16 -1.15 19.91
N GLU A 70 15.26 -0.44 19.70
CA GLU A 70 15.28 0.84 19.00
C GLU A 70 14.92 0.65 17.52
N LEU A 71 15.48 -0.38 16.90
CA LEU A 71 15.17 -0.74 15.52
C LEU A 71 13.69 -1.13 15.36
N LEU A 72 13.17 -1.97 16.27
CA LEU A 72 11.77 -2.39 16.26
C LEU A 72 10.81 -1.21 16.44
N GLN A 73 11.12 -0.27 17.33
CA GLN A 73 10.30 0.93 17.55
C GLN A 73 10.24 1.81 16.29
N GLN A 74 11.37 2.08 15.65
CA GLN A 74 11.37 2.84 14.39
C GLN A 74 10.63 2.11 13.26
N ALA A 75 10.84 0.79 13.14
CA ALA A 75 10.13 -0.03 12.17
C ALA A 75 8.61 0.01 12.38
N GLN A 76 8.16 -0.02 13.64
CA GLN A 76 6.75 0.10 14.00
C GLN A 76 6.18 1.48 13.69
N ALA A 77 6.93 2.56 13.99
CA ALA A 77 6.53 3.94 13.68
C ALA A 77 6.35 4.14 12.17
N LEU A 78 7.27 3.62 11.36
CA LEU A 78 7.17 3.64 9.91
C LEU A 78 5.95 2.86 9.41
N LEU A 79 5.73 1.63 9.90
CA LEU A 79 4.56 0.83 9.52
C LEU A 79 3.24 1.50 9.91
N LYS A 80 3.21 2.17 11.07
CA LYS A 80 2.05 2.95 11.52
C LYS A 80 1.80 4.11 10.58
N ALA A 81 2.82 4.90 10.25
CA ALA A 81 2.69 6.00 9.30
C ALA A 81 2.23 5.54 7.90
N ILE A 82 2.74 4.40 7.42
CA ILE A 82 2.30 3.79 6.16
C ILE A 82 0.83 3.34 6.24
N SER A 83 0.41 2.77 7.36
CA SER A 83 -0.96 2.30 7.57
C SER A 83 -1.95 3.45 7.78
N GLU A 84 -1.47 4.56 8.33
CA GLU A 84 -2.23 5.80 8.54
C GLU A 84 -2.30 6.66 7.28
N GLN A 85 -1.50 6.37 6.24
CA GLN A 85 -1.73 7.00 4.95
C GLN A 85 -3.17 6.71 4.54
N PRO A 86 -3.96 7.75 4.23
CA PRO A 86 -5.17 7.50 3.48
C PRO A 86 -4.75 6.70 2.24
N PRO A 87 -5.43 5.58 1.91
CA PRO A 87 -5.13 4.88 0.66
C PRO A 87 -5.09 5.95 -0.42
N GLN A 88 -3.99 6.03 -1.18
CA GLN A 88 -3.70 7.15 -2.09
C GLN A 88 -4.90 7.34 -3.01
N VAL A 89 -5.68 8.36 -2.65
CA VAL A 89 -7.11 8.48 -2.91
C VAL A 89 -7.84 7.16 -2.62
N ALA A 90 -8.56 7.10 -1.50
CA ALA A 90 -9.69 6.19 -1.41
C ALA A 90 -10.57 6.58 -2.60
N GLN A 91 -10.44 5.87 -3.72
CA GLN A 91 -11.35 6.03 -4.83
C GLN A 91 -12.70 5.84 -4.17
N ALA A 92 -13.51 6.89 -4.14
CA ALA A 92 -14.85 6.76 -3.62
C ALA A 92 -15.52 5.73 -4.53
N MET A 93 -15.64 4.50 -4.05
CA MET A 93 -16.22 3.39 -4.81
C MET A 93 -17.67 3.28 -4.39
N GLY A 94 -18.59 3.44 -5.34
CA GLY A 94 -20.00 3.23 -5.07
C GLY A 94 -20.28 1.77 -4.72
N ILE A 95 -19.76 0.85 -5.54
CA ILE A 95 -19.80 -0.59 -5.32
C ILE A 95 -18.46 -1.22 -5.71
N ASN A 96 -17.90 -2.09 -4.86
CA ASN A 96 -16.74 -2.93 -5.17
C ASN A 96 -17.13 -4.41 -5.04
N ILE A 97 -17.17 -5.12 -6.17
CA ILE A 97 -17.41 -6.56 -6.24
C ILE A 97 -16.06 -7.23 -6.50
N ASP A 98 -15.57 -8.00 -5.53
CA ASP A 98 -14.32 -8.74 -5.65
C ASP A 98 -14.54 -10.18 -5.21
N HIS A 99 -14.15 -11.14 -6.05
CA HIS A 99 -14.29 -12.58 -5.79
C HIS A 99 -15.73 -13.08 -5.56
N VAL A 100 -16.71 -12.58 -6.33
CA VAL A 100 -18.11 -13.05 -6.25
C VAL A 100 -18.39 -14.12 -7.30
N GLN A 101 -19.02 -15.22 -6.90
CA GLN A 101 -19.63 -16.20 -7.81
C GLN A 101 -21.14 -16.13 -7.65
N ALA A 102 -21.87 -15.77 -8.71
CA ALA A 102 -23.33 -15.66 -8.64
C ALA A 102 -23.98 -16.03 -9.98
N ALA A 103 -25.27 -16.39 -9.96
CA ALA A 103 -25.98 -16.63 -11.22
C ALA A 103 -26.37 -15.32 -11.91
N ASN A 104 -26.90 -14.34 -11.17
CA ASN A 104 -27.30 -13.06 -11.73
C ASN A 104 -26.97 -11.96 -10.73
N ALA A 105 -26.76 -10.74 -11.22
CA ALA A 105 -26.57 -9.57 -10.38
C ALA A 105 -27.38 -8.38 -10.91
N ARG A 106 -27.98 -7.62 -9.99
CA ARG A 106 -28.66 -6.37 -10.34
C ARG A 106 -28.25 -5.27 -9.37
N LEU A 107 -27.66 -4.21 -9.91
CA LEU A 107 -27.24 -3.01 -9.21
C LEU A 107 -28.04 -1.83 -9.77
N GLN A 108 -28.70 -1.06 -8.91
CA GLN A 108 -29.45 0.12 -9.32
C GLN A 108 -29.12 1.31 -8.40
N GLU A 109 -29.16 2.52 -8.97
CA GLU A 109 -29.10 3.78 -8.23
C GLU A 109 -27.83 3.97 -7.39
N ILE A 110 -26.68 3.74 -8.02
CA ILE A 110 -25.38 3.91 -7.39
C ILE A 110 -24.95 5.37 -7.50
N ILE A 111 -24.91 6.11 -6.40
CA ILE A 111 -24.46 7.50 -6.36
C ILE A 111 -23.16 7.57 -5.58
N VAL A 112 -22.11 8.12 -6.20
CA VAL A 112 -20.80 8.26 -5.57
C VAL A 112 -20.18 9.61 -5.91
N SER A 113 -19.48 10.21 -4.95
CA SER A 113 -18.89 11.55 -5.10
C SER A 113 -17.42 11.55 -4.66
N GLY A 114 -16.54 12.20 -5.43
CA GLY A 114 -15.12 12.33 -5.13
C GLY A 114 -14.26 12.53 -6.38
N GLU A 115 -13.10 13.18 -6.20
CA GLU A 115 -12.17 13.57 -7.27
C GLU A 115 -11.68 12.40 -8.14
N GLN A 116 -11.62 11.20 -7.57
CA GLN A 116 -11.33 9.95 -8.29
C GLN A 116 -12.37 8.86 -7.99
N ALA A 117 -13.64 9.26 -7.91
CA ALA A 117 -14.73 8.34 -7.64
C ALA A 117 -14.93 7.32 -8.79
N VAL A 118 -15.27 6.09 -8.41
CA VAL A 118 -15.62 4.98 -9.29
C VAL A 118 -17.02 4.50 -8.93
N GLY A 119 -17.94 4.50 -9.90
CA GLY A 119 -19.31 4.04 -9.67
C GLY A 119 -19.38 2.58 -9.23
N VAL A 120 -18.92 1.66 -10.09
CA VAL A 120 -18.90 0.23 -9.81
C VAL A 120 -17.56 -0.35 -10.28
N GLN A 121 -16.90 -1.12 -9.42
CA GLN A 121 -15.71 -1.91 -9.74
C GLN A 121 -16.03 -3.39 -9.57
N VAL A 122 -15.68 -4.21 -10.57
CA VAL A 122 -15.82 -5.67 -10.51
C VAL A 122 -14.47 -6.30 -10.80
N LYS A 123 -14.00 -7.18 -9.91
CA LYS A 123 -12.72 -7.89 -10.00
C LYS A 123 -12.92 -9.36 -9.65
N ASN A 124 -12.19 -10.24 -10.32
CA ASN A 124 -12.11 -11.67 -10.01
C ASN A 124 -13.47 -12.37 -9.77
N SER A 125 -14.54 -11.94 -10.44
CA SER A 125 -15.91 -12.39 -10.17
C SER A 125 -16.49 -13.11 -11.38
N GLU A 126 -17.32 -14.11 -11.12
CA GLU A 126 -17.91 -15.00 -12.12
C GLU A 126 -19.43 -14.93 -12.00
N PHE A 127 -20.09 -14.67 -13.14
CA PHE A 127 -21.54 -14.62 -13.23
C PHE A 127 -22.01 -15.60 -14.29
N SER A 128 -22.88 -16.54 -13.92
CA SER A 128 -23.36 -17.58 -14.86
C SER A 128 -24.61 -17.16 -15.66
N GLY A 129 -25.06 -15.92 -15.51
CA GLY A 129 -26.29 -15.35 -16.05
C GLY A 129 -26.20 -13.82 -16.09
N ASP A 130 -27.35 -13.14 -16.12
CA ASP A 130 -27.41 -11.72 -16.46
C ASP A 130 -26.88 -10.81 -15.35
N ILE A 131 -26.17 -9.76 -15.77
CA ILE A 131 -25.73 -8.66 -14.91
C ILE A 131 -26.39 -7.36 -15.39
N ASP A 132 -27.20 -6.75 -14.55
CA ASP A 132 -27.91 -5.49 -14.80
C ASP A 132 -27.35 -4.39 -13.88
N ILE A 133 -26.70 -3.38 -14.44
CA ILE A 133 -26.17 -2.23 -13.70
C ILE A 133 -26.78 -0.97 -14.29
N SER A 134 -27.62 -0.27 -13.52
CA SER A 134 -28.36 0.88 -14.01
C SER A 134 -28.38 2.05 -13.03
N LYS A 135 -28.60 3.25 -13.56
CA LYS A 135 -28.68 4.52 -12.80
C LYS A 135 -27.44 4.82 -11.94
N VAL A 136 -26.24 4.58 -12.48
CA VAL A 136 -24.97 4.96 -11.81
C VAL A 136 -24.69 6.44 -12.03
N LYS A 137 -24.49 7.20 -10.95
CA LYS A 137 -24.14 8.62 -10.94
C LYS A 137 -22.83 8.82 -10.18
N VAL A 138 -21.81 9.32 -10.89
CA VAL A 138 -20.51 9.68 -10.32
C VAL A 138 -20.37 11.20 -10.37
N ASP A 139 -20.19 11.83 -9.21
CA ASP A 139 -19.89 13.25 -9.09
C ASP A 139 -18.40 13.42 -8.77
N ALA A 140 -17.61 13.91 -9.72
CA ALA A 140 -16.17 14.05 -9.56
C ALA A 140 -15.77 15.13 -8.52
N GLY A 141 -16.70 15.82 -7.88
CA GLY A 141 -16.37 16.97 -7.03
C GLY A 141 -15.88 18.16 -7.87
N LYS A 142 -16.16 19.38 -7.40
CA LYS A 142 -15.74 20.60 -8.11
C LYS A 142 -14.21 20.73 -8.09
N LYS A 143 -13.59 20.92 -9.26
CA LYS A 143 -12.24 21.52 -9.33
C LYS A 143 -12.25 22.86 -8.57
N PRO A 144 -11.25 23.16 -7.73
CA PRO A 144 -11.08 24.52 -7.23
C PRO A 144 -10.90 25.44 -8.44
N ASN A 145 -11.64 26.55 -8.49
CA ASN A 145 -11.44 27.57 -9.52
C ASN A 145 -10.01 28.15 -9.37
N PRO A 146 -9.31 28.47 -10.49
CA PRO A 146 -8.00 29.12 -10.44
C PRO A 146 -8.06 30.51 -9.80
#